data_AF-A0A7U4DP20-F1
#
_entry.id   AF-A0A7U4DP20-F1
#
_cell.length_a   1.000
_cell.length_b   1.000
_cell.length_c   1.000
_cell.angle_alpha   90.00
_cell.angle_beta   90.00
_cell.angle_gamma   90.00
#
_symmetry.space_group_name_H-M   'P 1'
#
loop_
_entity.id
_entity.type
_entity.pdbx_description
1 polymer ?
#
loop_
_entity_poly.entity_id
_entity_poly.type
_entity_poly.pdbx_seq_one_letter_code
_entity_poly.pdbx_strand_id
1 'polypeptide(L)'
;MKIDKISMSTSAKRSNLGRKPKFQEPSSSITITLPDRILQQLNMVDADRAKGIVKCVENTLSNEIDKKLKILKISEQEGVLTIGPCNILKQIPHIKLIEISPLHYIVSKPVGTTFEMIEIAIIDLLEKIGDDQAEEKEILVNIRKYLKKHREKNALQTREIILFNVQEEA
;
A
#
# COMPACT_ATOMS: atom_id res chain seq x y z
N MET A 1 -17.21 -10.39 -76.04
CA MET A 1 -16.04 -11.12 -75.51
C MET A 1 -15.62 -10.44 -74.21
N LYS A 2 -15.49 -11.23 -73.14
CA LYS A 2 -14.98 -10.83 -71.80
C LYS A 2 -13.62 -10.14 -71.92
N ILE A 3 -13.30 -9.20 -71.03
CA ILE A 3 -12.36 -9.45 -69.91
C ILE A 3 -12.64 -8.50 -68.74
N ASP A 4 -12.80 -9.09 -67.57
CA ASP A 4 -12.81 -8.47 -66.24
C ASP A 4 -11.47 -7.82 -65.89
N LYS A 5 -11.47 -6.80 -65.02
CA LYS A 5 -10.48 -6.72 -63.92
C LYS A 5 -10.98 -5.89 -62.74
N ILE A 6 -11.01 -6.59 -61.61
CA ILE A 6 -11.43 -6.20 -60.26
C ILE A 6 -10.32 -5.41 -59.54
N SER A 7 -10.76 -4.42 -58.76
CA SER A 7 -10.28 -3.93 -57.45
C SER A 7 -8.81 -4.12 -57.05
N MET A 8 -8.19 -3.01 -56.61
CA MET A 8 -7.39 -2.95 -55.38
C MET A 8 -7.15 -1.48 -55.01
N SER A 9 -7.98 -0.89 -54.15
CA SER A 9 -7.59 0.28 -53.36
C SER A 9 -7.16 -0.22 -51.98
N THR A 10 -5.87 -0.48 -51.85
CA THR A 10 -5.22 -0.77 -50.57
C THR A 10 -5.28 0.49 -49.70
N SER A 11 -6.26 0.54 -48.78
CA SER A 11 -6.30 1.52 -47.71
C SER A 11 -5.10 1.28 -46.79
N ALA A 12 -4.05 2.07 -46.98
CA ALA A 12 -2.89 2.08 -46.11
C ALA A 12 -3.32 2.50 -44.69
N LYS A 13 -3.29 1.55 -43.75
CA LYS A 13 -3.40 1.80 -42.31
C LYS A 13 -2.35 2.84 -41.92
N ARG A 14 -2.81 4.04 -41.56
CA ARG A 14 -1.96 5.06 -40.91
C ARG A 14 -1.47 4.47 -39.60
N SER A 15 -0.18 4.17 -39.51
CA SER A 15 0.47 3.84 -38.26
C SER A 15 0.53 5.09 -37.39
N ASN A 16 0.00 4.98 -36.17
CA ASN A 16 0.14 6.01 -35.14
C ASN A 16 1.63 6.21 -34.82
N LEU A 17 2.25 7.20 -35.46
CA LEU A 17 3.63 7.64 -35.26
C LEU A 17 3.75 8.51 -33.99
N GLY A 18 3.23 8.01 -32.87
CA GLY A 18 3.53 8.54 -31.55
C GLY A 18 4.74 7.82 -30.95
N ARG A 19 5.47 8.48 -30.04
CA ARG A 19 6.44 7.80 -29.18
C ARG A 19 5.73 6.63 -28.52
N LYS A 20 6.23 5.40 -28.71
CA LYS A 20 5.66 4.22 -28.05
C LYS A 20 5.58 4.51 -26.54
N PRO A 21 4.42 4.27 -25.91
CA PRO A 21 4.28 4.49 -24.49
C PRO A 21 5.28 3.61 -23.73
N LYS A 22 5.85 4.19 -22.67
CA LYS A 22 6.92 3.56 -21.90
C LYS A 22 6.43 2.33 -21.13
N PHE A 23 5.17 2.37 -20.71
CA PHE A 23 4.44 1.33 -20.01
C PHE A 23 3.20 0.94 -20.82
N GLN A 24 2.66 -0.26 -20.59
CA GLN A 24 1.49 -0.78 -21.32
C GLN A 24 0.16 -0.30 -20.70
N GLU A 25 0.23 0.39 -19.57
CA GLU A 25 -0.90 0.90 -18.80
C GLU A 25 -0.89 2.45 -18.73
N PRO A 26 -2.01 3.08 -18.35
CA PRO A 26 -2.06 4.52 -18.10
C PRO A 26 -0.97 4.93 -17.09
N SER A 27 -0.19 5.95 -17.43
CA SER A 27 0.91 6.43 -16.59
C SER A 27 1.01 7.95 -16.63
N SER A 28 1.43 8.53 -15.49
CA SER A 28 1.57 9.97 -15.31
C SER A 28 3.05 10.34 -15.13
N SER A 29 3.50 11.45 -15.73
CA SER A 29 4.88 11.93 -15.55
C SER A 29 5.04 12.66 -14.22
N ILE A 30 6.04 12.27 -13.44
CA ILE A 30 6.45 12.93 -12.21
C ILE A 30 7.94 13.32 -12.29
N THR A 31 8.31 14.41 -11.61
CA THR A 31 9.72 14.79 -11.44
C THR A 31 10.13 14.45 -10.01
N ILE A 32 11.21 13.69 -9.84
CA ILE A 32 11.74 13.28 -8.54
C ILE A 32 13.23 13.60 -8.46
N THR A 33 13.69 14.01 -7.28
CA THR A 33 15.12 14.16 -6.98
C THR A 33 15.53 12.99 -6.11
N LEU A 34 16.51 12.21 -6.56
CA LEU A 34 17.02 11.05 -5.85
C LEU A 34 18.52 11.22 -5.59
N PRO A 35 19.06 10.71 -4.47
CA PRO A 35 20.50 10.67 -4.25
C PRO A 35 21.21 9.90 -5.36
N ASP A 36 22.42 10.33 -5.73
CA ASP A 36 23.20 9.70 -6.81
C ASP A 36 23.43 8.20 -6.58
N ARG A 37 23.62 7.79 -5.32
CA ARG A 37 23.72 6.36 -4.93
C ARG A 37 22.49 5.55 -5.37
N ILE A 38 21.28 6.13 -5.27
CA ILE A 38 20.03 5.47 -5.66
C ILE A 38 19.92 5.42 -7.18
N LEU A 39 20.33 6.49 -7.88
CA LEU A 39 20.36 6.50 -9.34
C LEU A 39 21.30 5.42 -9.90
N GLN A 40 22.45 5.20 -9.25
CA GLN A 40 23.37 4.12 -9.60
C GLN A 40 22.76 2.74 -9.35
N GLN A 41 22.13 2.53 -8.19
CA GLN A 41 21.45 1.27 -7.88
C GLN A 41 20.31 0.96 -8.87
N LEU A 42 19.49 1.97 -9.23
CA LEU A 42 18.41 1.79 -10.20
C LEU A 42 18.94 1.39 -11.58
N ASN A 43 20.08 1.94 -12.02
CA ASN A 43 20.72 1.55 -13.28
C ASN A 43 21.17 0.08 -13.29
N MET A 44 21.46 -0.53 -12.12
CA MET A 44 21.77 -1.96 -12.03
C MET A 44 20.51 -2.83 -12.18
N VAL A 45 19.33 -2.30 -11.83
CA VAL A 45 18.03 -2.99 -11.97
C VAL A 45 17.48 -2.89 -13.39
N ASP A 46 17.55 -1.70 -13.98
CA ASP A 46 17.15 -1.42 -15.37
C ASP A 46 17.85 -0.15 -15.88
N ALA A 47 18.31 -0.17 -17.13
CA ALA A 47 18.92 1.01 -17.75
C ALA A 47 17.93 2.19 -17.87
N ASP A 48 16.64 1.91 -17.96
CA ASP A 48 15.60 2.92 -17.79
C ASP A 48 15.22 3.04 -16.30
N ARG A 49 15.59 4.17 -15.69
CA ARG A 49 15.34 4.47 -14.27
C ARG A 49 13.89 4.28 -13.84
N ALA A 50 12.90 4.64 -14.67
CA ALA A 50 11.51 4.49 -14.25
C ALA A 50 11.04 3.04 -14.34
N LYS A 51 11.58 2.25 -15.29
CA LYS A 51 11.37 0.79 -15.27
C LYS A 51 12.08 0.14 -14.07
N GLY A 52 13.26 0.62 -13.72
CA GLY A 52 13.98 0.21 -12.50
C GLY A 52 13.15 0.45 -11.25
N ILE A 53 12.54 1.64 -11.12
CA ILE A 53 11.61 1.97 -10.03
C ILE A 53 10.41 1.03 -10.03
N VAL A 54 9.73 0.85 -11.17
CA VAL A 54 8.58 -0.05 -11.27
C VAL A 54 8.95 -1.46 -10.86
N LYS A 55 10.07 -2.02 -11.34
CA LYS A 55 10.55 -3.34 -10.94
C LYS A 55 10.87 -3.44 -9.45
N CYS A 56 11.49 -2.42 -8.85
CA CYS A 56 11.79 -2.41 -7.42
C CYS A 56 10.49 -2.39 -6.61
N VAL A 57 9.54 -1.54 -7.01
CA VAL A 57 8.23 -1.43 -6.38
C VAL A 57 7.49 -2.76 -6.53
N GLU A 58 7.28 -3.25 -7.74
CA GLU A 58 6.63 -4.54 -8.01
C GLU A 58 7.27 -5.68 -7.24
N ASN A 59 8.60 -5.81 -7.19
CA ASN A 59 9.24 -6.86 -6.38
C ASN A 59 9.01 -6.67 -4.87
N THR A 60 8.97 -5.43 -4.38
CA THR A 60 8.64 -5.14 -2.98
C THR A 60 7.17 -5.42 -2.67
N LEU A 61 6.26 -5.11 -3.61
CA LEU A 61 4.82 -5.37 -3.47
C LEU A 61 4.49 -6.88 -3.67
N SER A 62 5.21 -7.57 -4.55
CA SER A 62 5.03 -9.00 -4.90
C SER A 62 5.51 -9.93 -3.81
N ASN A 63 6.53 -9.51 -3.05
CA ASN A 63 6.86 -10.10 -1.76
C ASN A 63 5.79 -9.67 -0.75
N GLU A 64 4.59 -10.25 -0.92
CA GLU A 64 3.39 -10.06 -0.11
C GLU A 64 3.43 -8.80 0.76
N ILE A 65 3.12 -7.64 0.18
CA ILE A 65 2.45 -6.63 1.00
C ILE A 65 1.09 -7.23 1.29
N ASP A 66 1.09 -8.03 2.33
CA ASP A 66 -0.12 -8.48 2.94
C ASP A 66 -0.66 -7.22 3.63
N LYS A 67 -1.45 -6.46 2.87
CA LYS A 67 -2.32 -5.40 3.41
C LYS A 67 -3.26 -5.98 4.48
N LYS A 68 -3.30 -7.31 4.63
CA LYS A 68 -3.99 -8.01 5.68
C LYS A 68 -3.40 -7.69 7.03
N LEU A 69 -4.34 -7.64 7.96
CA LEU A 69 -4.06 -7.56 9.37
C LEU A 69 -3.34 -8.84 9.84
N LYS A 70 -2.15 -8.69 10.41
CA LYS A 70 -1.36 -9.78 10.99
C LYS A 70 -1.10 -9.53 12.46
N ILE A 71 -0.99 -10.60 13.23
CA ILE A 71 -0.45 -10.55 14.59
C ILE A 71 0.99 -11.03 14.53
N LEU A 72 1.93 -10.12 14.74
CA LEU A 72 3.33 -10.46 14.91
C LEU A 72 3.57 -10.88 16.35
N LYS A 73 3.91 -12.15 16.57
CA LYS A 73 4.23 -12.66 17.91
C LYS A 73 5.49 -11.98 18.43
N ILE A 74 5.41 -11.33 19.59
CA ILE A 74 6.55 -10.67 20.25
C ILE A 74 7.05 -11.44 21.48
N SER A 75 6.20 -12.27 22.07
CA SER A 75 6.55 -13.18 23.18
C SER A 75 5.64 -14.41 23.14
N GLU A 76 5.79 -15.35 24.08
CA GLU A 76 4.94 -16.54 24.12
C GLU A 76 3.45 -16.23 24.23
N GLN A 77 3.10 -15.14 24.91
CA GLN A 77 1.72 -14.76 25.25
C GLN A 77 1.27 -13.47 24.57
N GLU A 78 2.18 -12.73 23.93
CA GLU A 78 1.88 -11.41 23.38
C GLU A 78 2.17 -11.36 21.88
N GLY A 79 1.32 -10.61 21.18
CA GLY A 79 1.49 -10.29 19.79
C GLY A 79 1.08 -8.85 19.53
N VAL A 80 1.73 -8.23 18.55
CA VAL A 80 1.45 -6.87 18.12
C VAL A 80 0.70 -6.91 16.80
N LEU A 81 -0.30 -6.04 16.69
CA LEU A 81 -1.07 -5.87 15.48
C LEU A 81 -0.24 -5.13 14.43
N THR A 82 0.08 -5.82 13.34
CA THR A 82 0.78 -5.27 12.19
C THR A 82 -0.12 -5.20 10.97
N ILE A 83 0.05 -4.18 10.15
CA ILE A 83 -0.70 -3.98 8.92
C ILE A 83 0.19 -3.41 7.81
N GLY A 84 -0.11 -3.74 6.56
CA GLY A 84 0.43 -3.04 5.41
C GLY A 84 -0.03 -1.58 5.28
N PRO A 85 0.33 -0.87 4.21
CA PRO A 85 -0.07 0.51 4.01
C PRO A 85 -1.59 0.65 3.90
N CYS A 86 -2.19 1.41 4.80
CA CYS A 86 -3.63 1.64 4.85
C CYS A 86 -3.90 3.12 5.14
N ASN A 87 -4.30 3.88 4.12
CA ASN A 87 -4.50 5.32 4.25
C ASN A 87 -5.72 5.66 5.07
N ILE A 88 -6.76 4.83 5.01
CA ILE A 88 -8.00 5.11 5.71
C ILE A 88 -7.86 5.06 7.24
N LEU A 89 -6.96 4.21 7.77
CA LEU A 89 -6.67 4.18 9.21
C LEU A 89 -6.05 5.47 9.73
N LYS A 90 -5.37 6.24 8.87
CA LYS A 90 -4.81 7.55 9.23
C LYS A 90 -5.90 8.59 9.49
N GLN A 91 -7.14 8.33 9.07
CA GLN A 91 -8.28 9.21 9.32
C GLN A 91 -8.86 9.04 10.73
N ILE A 92 -8.50 7.95 11.44
CA ILE A 92 -8.96 7.70 12.81
C ILE A 92 -8.04 8.46 13.78
N PRO A 93 -8.53 9.51 14.49
CA PRO A 93 -7.68 10.39 15.29
C PRO A 93 -6.90 9.67 16.41
N HIS A 94 -7.43 8.54 16.87
CA HIS A 94 -6.88 7.78 17.99
C HIS A 94 -6.03 6.58 17.55
N ILE A 95 -5.70 6.48 16.26
CA ILE A 95 -4.78 5.50 15.71
C ILE A 95 -3.55 6.20 15.16
N LYS A 96 -2.38 5.67 15.47
CA LYS A 96 -1.11 6.04 14.83
C LYS A 96 -0.46 4.80 14.24
N LEU A 97 -0.06 4.90 12.99
CA LEU A 97 0.70 3.86 12.30
C LEU A 97 2.18 4.17 12.44
N ILE A 98 2.92 3.27 13.07
CA ILE A 98 4.37 3.37 13.26
C ILE A 98 5.03 2.40 12.30
N GLU A 99 5.77 2.91 11.31
CA GLU A 99 6.50 2.07 10.36
C GLU A 99 7.68 1.37 11.07
N ILE A 100 7.75 0.05 10.97
CA ILE A 100 8.82 -0.78 11.57
C ILE A 100 9.73 -1.42 10.52
N SER A 101 9.25 -1.53 9.30
CA SER A 101 10.02 -1.87 8.10
C SER A 101 9.25 -1.32 6.90
N PRO A 102 9.87 -1.22 5.70
CA PRO A 102 9.20 -0.68 4.54
C PRO A 102 7.82 -1.29 4.33
N LEU A 103 6.80 -0.44 4.35
CA LEU A 103 5.39 -0.81 4.10
C LEU A 103 4.77 -1.72 5.17
N HIS A 104 5.40 -1.86 6.35
CA HIS A 104 4.86 -2.60 7.48
C HIS A 104 4.73 -1.70 8.70
N TYR A 105 3.53 -1.61 9.24
CA TYR A 105 3.18 -0.69 10.30
C TYR A 105 2.65 -1.42 11.53
N ILE A 106 3.06 -0.97 12.72
CA ILE A 106 2.39 -1.28 13.97
C ILE A 106 1.25 -0.30 14.18
N VAL A 107 0.10 -0.81 14.63
CA VAL A 107 -1.03 0.01 15.07
C VAL A 107 -0.84 0.39 16.54
N SER A 108 -0.75 1.68 16.81
CA SER A 108 -0.64 2.24 18.17
C SER A 108 -1.79 3.20 18.45
N LYS A 109 -2.08 3.41 19.75
CA LYS A 109 -3.07 4.38 20.23
C LYS A 109 -2.44 5.33 21.24
N PRO A 110 -2.90 6.59 21.34
CA PRO A 110 -2.49 7.49 22.41
C PRO A 110 -2.79 6.92 23.81
N VAL A 111 -2.06 7.41 24.80
CA VAL A 111 -2.37 7.16 26.21
C VAL A 111 -3.78 7.70 26.52
N GLY A 112 -4.55 6.95 27.32
CA GLY A 112 -5.93 7.32 27.67
C GLY A 112 -6.99 6.95 26.62
N THR A 113 -6.60 6.60 25.39
CA THR A 113 -7.56 6.05 24.41
C THR A 113 -7.97 4.64 24.81
N THR A 114 -9.28 4.36 24.87
CA THR A 114 -9.80 3.01 25.11
C THR A 114 -10.02 2.25 23.79
N PHE A 115 -10.12 0.93 23.86
CA PHE A 115 -10.39 0.12 22.66
C PHE A 115 -11.80 0.38 22.10
N GLU A 116 -12.76 0.74 22.96
CA GLU A 116 -14.12 1.10 22.57
C GLU A 116 -14.15 2.36 21.71
N MET A 117 -13.35 3.39 22.06
CA MET A 117 -13.23 4.60 21.24
C MET A 117 -12.72 4.28 19.83
N ILE A 118 -11.78 3.33 19.73
CA ILE A 118 -11.25 2.88 18.45
C ILE A 118 -12.31 2.10 17.67
N GLU A 119 -13.04 1.19 18.31
CA GLU A 119 -14.13 0.45 17.67
C GLU A 119 -15.23 1.37 17.13
N ILE A 120 -15.62 2.39 17.90
CA ILE A 120 -16.61 3.40 17.46
C ILE A 120 -16.08 4.14 16.24
N ALA A 121 -14.84 4.64 16.29
CA ALA A 121 -14.25 5.36 15.15
C ALA A 121 -14.15 4.49 13.88
N ILE A 122 -13.91 3.17 14.02
CA ILE A 122 -13.94 2.23 12.89
C ILE A 122 -15.35 2.07 12.32
N ILE A 123 -16.38 2.02 13.18
CA ILE A 123 -17.79 1.94 12.73
C ILE A 123 -18.16 3.20 11.95
N ASP A 124 -17.87 4.38 12.51
CA ASP A 124 -18.15 5.66 11.87
C ASP A 124 -17.45 5.80 10.50
N LEU A 125 -16.24 5.23 10.38
CA LEU A 125 -15.47 5.23 9.15
C LEU A 125 -16.05 4.25 8.12
N LEU A 126 -16.47 3.05 8.56
CA LEU A 126 -17.11 2.05 7.71
C LEU A 126 -18.43 2.56 7.09
N GLU A 127 -19.15 3.43 7.78
CA GLU A 127 -20.37 4.07 7.28
C GLU A 127 -20.10 5.12 6.20
N LYS A 128 -18.89 5.70 6.18
CA LYS A 128 -18.49 6.77 5.23
C LYS A 128 -17.81 6.23 3.98
N ILE A 129 -17.35 4.98 4.01
CA ILE A 129 -16.62 4.36 2.90
C ILE A 129 -17.54 4.03 1.74
N GLY A 130 -17.16 4.53 0.56
CA GLY A 130 -17.77 4.14 -0.70
C GLY A 130 -17.45 2.70 -1.09
N ASP A 131 -18.27 2.14 -1.97
CA ASP A 131 -18.09 0.76 -2.46
C ASP A 131 -16.88 0.61 -3.41
N ASP A 132 -16.31 1.71 -3.87
CA ASP A 132 -15.07 1.76 -4.65
C ASP A 132 -13.81 1.44 -3.83
N GLN A 133 -13.90 1.48 -2.49
CA GLN A 133 -12.79 1.21 -1.56
C GLN A 133 -12.94 -0.16 -0.88
N ALA A 134 -13.30 -1.20 -1.63
CA ALA A 134 -13.60 -2.55 -1.10
C ALA A 134 -12.45 -3.14 -0.25
N GLU A 135 -11.19 -2.96 -0.66
CA GLU A 135 -10.02 -3.44 0.10
C GLU A 135 -9.90 -2.76 1.48
N GLU A 136 -10.07 -1.44 1.52
CA GLU A 136 -9.98 -0.66 2.76
C GLU A 136 -11.13 -0.99 3.71
N LYS A 137 -12.33 -1.19 3.14
CA LYS A 137 -13.52 -1.67 3.87
C LYS A 137 -13.25 -3.03 4.52
N GLU A 138 -12.64 -3.97 3.79
CA GLU A 138 -12.29 -5.29 4.30
C GLU A 138 -11.31 -5.21 5.47
N ILE A 139 -10.28 -4.36 5.37
CA ILE A 139 -9.31 -4.13 6.44
C ILE A 139 -10.00 -3.68 7.73
N LEU A 140 -10.88 -2.68 7.66
CA LEU A 140 -11.58 -2.16 8.83
C LEU A 140 -12.53 -3.19 9.44
N VAL A 141 -13.25 -3.96 8.60
CA VAL A 141 -14.07 -5.09 9.05
C VAL A 141 -13.21 -6.10 9.80
N ASN A 142 -12.02 -6.42 9.29
CA ASN A 142 -11.11 -7.34 9.93
C ASN A 142 -10.59 -6.79 11.28
N ILE A 143 -10.15 -5.53 11.34
CA ILE A 143 -9.71 -4.91 12.59
C ILE A 143 -10.82 -4.96 13.63
N ARG A 144 -12.04 -4.56 13.26
CA ARG A 144 -13.20 -4.61 14.17
C ARG A 144 -13.47 -6.04 14.67
N LYS A 145 -13.40 -7.05 13.80
CA LYS A 145 -13.55 -8.46 14.19
C LYS A 145 -12.47 -8.89 15.18
N TYR A 146 -11.22 -8.49 14.97
CA TYR A 146 -10.11 -8.79 15.88
C TYR A 146 -10.29 -8.10 17.23
N LEU A 147 -10.57 -6.80 17.25
CA LEU A 147 -10.81 -6.07 18.50
C LEU A 147 -11.95 -6.70 19.30
N LYS A 148 -13.11 -6.96 18.66
CA LYS A 148 -14.25 -7.60 19.30
C LYS A 148 -13.89 -8.97 19.89
N LYS A 149 -13.25 -9.85 19.11
CA LYS A 149 -12.85 -11.20 19.54
C LYS A 149 -11.91 -11.17 20.74
N HIS A 150 -10.96 -10.25 20.77
CA HIS A 150 -9.99 -10.13 21.86
C HIS A 150 -10.59 -9.43 23.08
N ARG A 151 -11.53 -8.50 22.90
CA ARG A 151 -12.29 -7.89 24.00
C ARG A 151 -13.16 -8.92 24.71
N GLU A 152 -13.92 -9.74 23.98
CA GLU A 152 -14.77 -10.80 24.56
C GLU A 152 -13.97 -11.81 25.40
N LYS A 153 -12.67 -11.95 25.12
CA LYS A 153 -11.76 -12.84 25.85
C LYS A 153 -10.94 -12.14 26.94
N ASN A 154 -11.16 -10.84 27.19
CA ASN A 154 -10.31 -10.01 28.04
C ASN A 154 -8.80 -10.13 27.71
N ALA A 155 -8.48 -10.30 26.42
CA ALA A 155 -7.14 -10.54 25.91
C ALA A 155 -6.49 -9.28 25.29
N LEU A 156 -7.14 -8.12 25.38
CA LEU A 156 -6.58 -6.85 24.94
C LEU A 156 -5.74 -6.25 26.07
N GLN A 157 -4.45 -6.07 25.80
CA GLN A 157 -3.50 -5.48 26.74
C GLN A 157 -2.84 -4.26 26.12
N THR A 158 -2.50 -3.27 26.95
CA THR A 158 -1.68 -2.13 26.55
C THR A 158 -0.33 -2.26 27.27
N ARG A 159 0.76 -2.09 26.51
CA ARG A 159 2.13 -1.98 27.03
C ARG A 159 2.70 -0.63 26.64
N GLU A 160 3.54 -0.08 27.51
CA GLU A 160 4.34 1.10 27.19
C GLU A 160 5.57 0.64 26.40
N ILE A 161 5.83 1.30 25.26
CA ILE A 161 6.98 1.01 24.40
C ILE A 161 7.89 2.23 24.43
N ILE A 162 9.18 2.01 24.74
CA ILE A 162 10.20 3.04 24.73
C ILE A 162 10.75 3.19 23.31
N LEU A 163 10.74 4.40 22.79
CA LEU A 163 11.29 4.75 21.48
C LEU A 163 12.46 5.72 21.68
N PHE A 164 13.56 5.49 20.97
CA PHE A 164 14.70 6.39 20.93
C PHE A 164 14.68 7.19 19.62
N ASN A 165 15.07 8.47 19.69
CA ASN A 165 15.33 9.23 18.48
C ASN A 165 16.70 8.82 17.92
N VAL A 166 16.69 8.25 16.72
CA VAL A 166 17.90 7.83 16.00
C VAL A 166 18.16 8.83 14.87
N GLN A 167 18.28 10.12 15.22
CA GLN A 167 18.94 11.06 14.33
C GLN A 167 20.43 10.83 14.53
N GLU A 168 21.09 10.26 13.52
CA GLU A 168 22.54 10.06 13.48
C GLU A 168 23.24 11.38 13.87
N GLU A 169 24.18 11.29 14.82
CA GLU A 169 25.18 12.33 15.04
C GLU A 169 25.80 12.66 13.68
N ALA A 170 25.58 13.89 13.21
CA ALA A 170 26.06 14.39 11.93
C ALA A 170 27.58 14.42 11.85
#